data_AF-A0A9J6EFJ3-F1
#
_entry.id   AF-A0A9J6EFJ3-F1
#
_cell.length_a   1.000
_cell.length_b   1.000
_cell.length_c   1.000
_cell.angle_alpha   90.00
_cell.angle_beta   90.00
_cell.angle_gamma   90.00
#
_symmetry.space_group_name_H-M   'P 1'
#
loop_
_entity.id
_entity.type
_entity.pdbx_description
1 polymer ?
#
loop_
_entity_poly.entity_id
_entity_poly.type
_entity_poly.pdbx_seq_one_letter_code
_entity_poly.pdbx_strand_id
1 'polypeptide(L)'
;MADFTTPGGRRPLRGTGNVSANLKAADMTTLSASIVLATENPAAVVTATIYMDFMKAYNAHTSREDVVTLVEKYASLCDSYLAEVMKVTESLVSRKATPAWIEAIACQTLLTDERDTWKLTGALLHDHLKADEFMKERGNRTMFVDGSRKGSDRKIVEALMARDSFTRQAHLVVDWLERCAAHQSGMGDHDDRLQYFQLVEAAAGQCPAGGSGSWTNTLHHAQSHNNIGSASSSHVTELDAGAPSRRWVPIHEFLFFRSVFFHLRAGQLQRAKELAADNGYRWLAAVIEECRPCHDLHNASTVGAGFKQPAQGTFYRDLWMRACWRAACSPRCSLYKRAVYGALSGNLQAMLPACTTWEDQLWARMRAVVDVCVEQELRTAKQQDRSLGPQPPGYPSDLGTFETVFRDLREAVGTRGKRHQEIAHIVQRGVVLGDADDLIEEIHYWVIRQVDKTPLLTIRFLVHMALLLRQNWRQDQH
;
A
#
# COMPACT_ATOMS: atom_id res chain seq x y z
N MET A 1 65.97 52.49 -16.59
CA MET A 1 64.61 51.97 -16.81
C MET A 1 64.16 51.38 -15.49
N ALA A 2 63.05 51.90 -14.99
CA ALA A 2 62.57 51.76 -13.63
C ALA A 2 61.94 50.39 -13.34
N ASP A 3 61.92 50.08 -12.04
CA ASP A 3 61.13 49.10 -11.30
C ASP A 3 59.62 49.08 -11.66
N PHE A 4 58.95 47.95 -11.41
CA PHE A 4 57.88 47.80 -10.37
C PHE A 4 56.99 46.55 -10.61
N THR A 5 57.04 45.63 -9.64
CA THR A 5 55.93 44.99 -8.90
C THR A 5 54.74 44.28 -9.58
N THR A 6 54.35 43.14 -8.99
CA THR A 6 52.98 43.01 -8.43
C THR A 6 52.92 42.03 -7.23
N PRO A 7 52.20 42.39 -6.15
CA PRO A 7 51.94 41.59 -4.94
C PRO A 7 50.44 41.18 -4.80
N GLY A 8 50.15 40.34 -3.79
CA GLY A 8 48.83 40.22 -3.14
C GLY A 8 47.86 39.23 -3.80
N GLY A 9 47.00 38.51 -3.10
CA GLY A 9 46.61 38.50 -1.70
C GLY A 9 45.63 37.35 -1.47
N ARG A 10 45.58 36.86 -0.24
CA ARG A 10 44.68 35.80 0.24
C ARG A 10 43.23 36.13 -0.11
N ARG A 11 42.51 35.20 -0.76
CA ARG A 11 41.04 35.23 -0.79
C ARG A 11 40.49 34.76 0.56
N PRO A 12 39.43 35.39 1.10
CA PRO A 12 38.88 35.04 2.39
C PRO A 12 38.10 33.72 2.31
N LEU A 13 38.21 32.93 3.38
CA LEU A 13 37.29 31.85 3.71
C LEU A 13 35.87 32.41 3.68
N ARG A 14 35.03 31.91 2.75
CA ARG A 14 33.61 32.18 2.71
C ARG A 14 33.01 31.51 3.94
N GLY A 15 32.78 32.30 4.98
CA GLY A 15 32.15 31.85 6.21
C GLY A 15 30.83 31.17 5.89
N THR A 16 30.65 30.00 6.48
CA THR A 16 29.36 29.36 6.72
C THR A 16 28.52 30.33 7.55
N GLY A 17 27.80 31.22 6.89
CA GLY A 17 26.79 32.04 7.55
C GLY A 17 25.71 31.12 8.07
N ASN A 18 25.58 31.04 9.39
CA ASN A 18 24.44 30.44 10.07
C ASN A 18 23.16 31.13 9.60
N VAL A 19 22.49 30.53 8.60
CA VAL A 19 21.16 30.95 8.13
C VAL A 19 20.11 30.79 9.23
N SER A 20 20.39 30.00 10.28
CA SER A 20 19.51 29.81 11.44
C SER A 20 19.28 31.05 12.30
N ALA A 21 20.20 32.03 12.28
CA ALA A 21 20.13 33.17 13.21
C ALA A 21 19.23 34.31 12.71
N ASN A 22 19.05 34.46 11.39
CA ASN A 22 18.30 35.58 10.81
C ASN A 22 16.80 35.29 10.58
N LEU A 23 16.31 34.09 10.89
CA LEU A 23 14.88 33.75 10.81
C LEU A 23 14.08 34.12 12.07
N LYS A 24 14.71 34.71 13.09
CA LYS A 24 14.04 35.02 14.38
C LYS A 24 13.17 36.29 14.37
N ALA A 25 13.02 37.00 13.25
CA ALA A 25 12.36 38.31 13.24
C ALA A 25 11.42 38.59 12.05
N ALA A 26 10.95 37.58 11.33
CA ALA A 26 9.92 37.78 10.31
C ALA A 26 8.70 36.89 10.63
N ASP A 27 7.54 37.52 10.80
CA ASP A 27 6.25 36.84 10.84
C ASP A 27 6.13 35.94 9.59
N MET A 28 6.26 34.62 9.82
CA MET A 28 6.38 33.61 8.77
C MET A 28 5.07 33.27 8.03
N THR A 29 3.96 33.91 8.37
CA THR A 29 2.64 33.63 7.80
C THR A 29 2.36 34.32 6.45
N THR A 30 3.26 35.17 5.95
CA THR A 30 3.03 35.92 4.70
C THR A 30 4.26 35.98 3.79
N LEU A 31 5.00 34.88 3.65
CA LEU A 31 5.98 34.76 2.57
C LEU A 31 5.26 34.41 1.27
N SER A 32 5.23 35.36 0.32
CA SER A 32 4.69 35.14 -1.02
C SER A 32 5.36 33.93 -1.67
N ALA A 33 4.59 33.07 -2.37
CA ALA A 33 5.12 31.88 -3.05
C ALA A 33 6.30 32.18 -3.98
N SER A 34 6.34 33.38 -4.58
CA SER A 34 7.45 33.86 -5.39
C SER A 34 8.77 34.08 -4.62
N ILE A 35 8.71 34.46 -3.34
CA ILE A 35 9.89 34.66 -2.49
C ILE A 35 10.45 33.30 -2.07
N VAL A 36 9.58 32.34 -1.72
CA VAL A 36 9.98 30.99 -1.34
C VAL A 36 10.70 30.29 -2.50
N LEU A 37 10.16 30.38 -3.72
CA LEU A 37 10.77 29.80 -4.93
C LEU A 37 12.07 30.48 -5.37
N ALA A 38 12.33 31.70 -4.89
CA ALA A 38 13.57 32.43 -5.15
C ALA A 38 14.70 32.07 -4.16
N THR A 39 14.41 31.34 -3.07
CA THR A 39 15.42 30.89 -2.12
C THR A 39 16.23 29.71 -2.64
N GLU A 40 17.46 29.52 -2.13
CA GLU A 40 18.31 28.39 -2.51
C GLU A 40 17.67 27.03 -2.15
N ASN A 41 16.93 26.95 -1.02
CA ASN A 41 16.30 25.72 -0.51
C ASN A 41 14.80 25.95 -0.19
N PRO A 42 13.91 25.94 -1.19
CA PRO A 42 12.48 26.23 -0.99
C PRO A 42 11.75 25.21 -0.10
N ALA A 43 12.12 23.93 -0.17
CA ALA A 43 11.52 22.87 0.66
C ALA A 43 11.86 23.03 2.16
N ALA A 44 13.07 23.47 2.48
CA ALA A 44 13.49 23.74 3.85
C ALA A 44 12.74 24.93 4.47
N VAL A 45 12.41 25.95 3.65
CA VAL A 45 11.63 27.11 4.09
C VAL A 45 10.19 26.71 4.42
N VAL A 46 9.55 25.93 3.54
CA VAL A 46 8.17 25.44 3.76
C VAL A 46 8.07 24.57 5.01
N THR A 47 9.10 23.76 5.28
CA THR A 47 9.10 22.83 6.42
C THR A 47 9.65 23.44 7.71
N ALA A 48 10.06 24.72 7.73
CA ALA A 48 10.72 25.32 8.89
C ALA A 48 9.83 25.35 10.15
N THR A 49 8.52 25.51 9.99
CA THR A 49 7.56 25.59 11.11
C THR A 49 7.11 24.24 11.66
N ILE A 50 7.41 23.13 10.96
CA ILE A 50 6.92 21.79 11.33
C ILE A 50 7.31 21.40 12.76
N TYR A 51 8.52 21.75 13.18
CA TYR A 51 9.03 21.44 14.51
C TYR A 51 8.20 22.11 15.62
N MET A 52 7.82 23.37 15.40
CA MET A 52 7.01 24.12 16.36
C MET A 52 5.59 23.55 16.44
N ASP A 53 5.00 23.18 15.30
CA ASP A 53 3.62 22.70 15.27
C ASP A 53 3.48 21.30 15.86
N PHE A 54 4.46 20.41 15.64
CA PHE A 54 4.53 19.11 16.32
C PHE A 54 4.67 19.26 17.83
N MET A 55 5.53 20.18 18.30
CA MET A 55 5.67 20.47 19.73
C MET A 55 4.42 21.10 20.33
N LYS A 56 3.73 22.01 19.62
CA LYS A 56 2.43 22.57 20.07
C LYS A 56 1.38 21.46 20.17
N ALA A 57 1.32 20.55 19.21
CA ALA A 57 0.41 19.42 19.23
C ALA A 57 0.70 18.49 20.43
N TYR A 58 1.98 18.20 20.69
CA TYR A 58 2.41 17.43 21.85
C TYR A 58 2.07 18.12 23.18
N ASN A 59 2.31 19.43 23.31
CA ASN A 59 2.04 20.16 24.55
C ASN A 59 0.55 20.36 24.82
N ALA A 60 -0.29 20.34 23.79
CA ALA A 60 -1.75 20.39 23.93
C ALA A 60 -2.34 19.05 24.41
N HIS A 61 -1.58 17.96 24.28
CA HIS A 61 -1.99 16.63 24.70
C HIS A 61 -1.81 16.46 26.22
N THR A 62 -2.88 16.08 26.91
CA THR A 62 -2.91 16.04 28.39
C THR A 62 -3.28 14.65 28.95
N SER A 63 -3.93 13.76 28.18
CA SER A 63 -4.47 12.48 28.68
C SER A 63 -4.25 11.28 27.74
N ARG A 64 -4.25 10.04 28.28
CA ARG A 64 -4.03 8.78 27.50
C ARG A 64 -5.09 8.53 26.41
N GLU A 65 -6.33 8.99 26.62
CA GLU A 65 -7.41 8.85 25.62
C GLU A 65 -7.18 9.79 24.42
N ASP A 66 -6.43 10.88 24.61
CA ASP A 66 -6.07 11.84 23.55
C ASP A 66 -4.86 11.37 22.72
N VAL A 67 -4.35 10.15 22.90
CA VAL A 67 -3.14 9.71 22.18
C VAL A 67 -3.47 9.40 20.72
N VAL A 68 -4.63 8.79 20.45
CA VAL A 68 -5.07 8.54 19.07
C VAL A 68 -5.27 9.87 18.34
N THR A 69 -5.89 10.85 19.00
CA THR A 69 -6.10 12.18 18.43
C THR A 69 -4.79 12.93 18.20
N LEU A 70 -3.78 12.73 19.06
CA LEU A 70 -2.43 13.26 18.85
C LEU A 70 -1.77 12.66 17.60
N VAL A 71 -1.84 11.34 17.42
CA VAL A 71 -1.25 10.65 16.25
C VAL A 71 -1.96 11.05 14.96
N GLU A 72 -3.30 11.17 14.98
CA GLU A 72 -4.07 11.69 13.86
C GLU A 72 -3.66 13.14 13.51
N LYS A 73 -3.43 13.97 14.54
CA LYS A 73 -2.95 15.33 14.36
C LYS A 73 -1.56 15.35 13.73
N TYR A 74 -0.63 14.48 14.15
CA TYR A 74 0.68 14.34 13.51
C TYR A 74 0.57 13.94 12.03
N ALA A 75 -0.27 12.95 11.72
CA ALA A 75 -0.52 12.57 10.33
C ALA A 75 -1.11 13.73 9.50
N SER A 76 -2.05 14.50 10.06
CA SER A 76 -2.66 15.65 9.37
C SER A 76 -1.67 16.81 9.15
N LEU A 77 -0.74 17.03 10.07
CA LEU A 77 0.34 17.99 9.91
C LEU A 77 1.24 17.56 8.75
N CYS A 78 1.66 16.29 8.72
CA CYS A 78 2.44 15.76 7.59
C CYS A 78 1.70 15.92 6.26
N ASP A 79 0.39 15.63 6.19
CA ASP A 79 -0.42 15.84 4.97
C ASP A 79 -0.44 17.32 4.54
N SER A 80 -0.55 18.25 5.48
CA SER A 80 -0.54 19.69 5.19
C SER A 80 0.81 20.16 4.63
N TYR A 81 1.92 19.75 5.27
CA TYR A 81 3.27 20.08 4.81
C TYR A 81 3.61 19.37 3.49
N LEU A 82 3.15 18.15 3.28
CA LEU A 82 3.29 17.43 1.99
C LEU A 82 2.62 18.18 0.85
N ALA A 83 1.40 18.69 1.05
CA ALA A 83 0.70 19.45 0.01
C ALA A 83 1.47 20.71 -0.41
N GLU A 84 2.08 21.41 0.55
CA GLU A 84 2.91 22.59 0.25
C GLU A 84 4.22 22.21 -0.45
N VAL A 85 4.90 21.13 -0.01
CA VAL A 85 6.10 20.63 -0.69
C VAL A 85 5.79 20.14 -2.11
N MET A 86 4.64 19.50 -2.33
CA MET A 86 4.19 19.07 -3.67
C MET A 86 3.99 20.27 -4.61
N LYS A 87 3.34 21.35 -4.15
CA LYS A 87 3.20 22.60 -4.94
C LYS A 87 4.56 23.17 -5.33
N VAL A 88 5.53 23.15 -4.41
CA VAL A 88 6.91 23.57 -4.70
C VAL A 88 7.53 22.65 -5.76
N THR A 89 7.44 21.33 -5.59
CA THR A 89 7.97 20.35 -6.55
C THR A 89 7.36 20.52 -7.94
N GLU A 90 6.04 20.72 -8.04
CA GLU A 90 5.30 20.97 -9.28
C GLU A 90 5.78 22.26 -9.96
N SER A 91 5.99 23.34 -9.21
CA SER A 91 6.52 24.60 -9.75
C SER A 91 7.97 24.48 -10.25
N LEU A 92 8.72 23.52 -9.70
CA LEU A 92 10.10 23.21 -10.07
C LEU A 92 10.20 22.16 -11.19
N VAL A 93 9.08 21.68 -11.75
CA VAL A 93 9.06 20.68 -12.84
C VAL A 93 9.79 21.17 -14.09
N SER A 94 9.84 22.48 -14.34
CA SER A 94 10.63 23.08 -15.43
C SER A 94 12.16 23.00 -15.20
N ARG A 95 12.59 22.71 -13.97
CA ARG A 95 13.99 22.64 -13.50
C ARG A 95 14.33 21.24 -12.96
N LYS A 96 13.90 20.18 -13.66
CA LYS A 96 14.20 18.79 -13.27
C LYS A 96 15.70 18.60 -13.06
N ALA A 97 16.07 17.80 -12.06
CA ALA A 97 17.45 17.48 -11.68
C ALA A 97 18.29 18.63 -11.10
N THR A 98 17.70 19.77 -10.73
CA THR A 98 18.41 20.75 -9.89
C THR A 98 18.56 20.24 -8.45
N PRO A 99 19.60 20.66 -7.70
CA PRO A 99 19.76 20.27 -6.29
C PRO A 99 18.52 20.55 -5.44
N ALA A 100 17.88 21.71 -5.65
CA ALA A 100 16.64 22.08 -4.98
C ALA A 100 15.47 21.14 -5.30
N TRP A 101 15.36 20.65 -6.55
CA TRP A 101 14.34 19.68 -6.95
C TRP A 101 14.59 18.31 -6.32
N ILE A 102 15.86 17.86 -6.27
CA ILE A 102 16.24 16.60 -5.62
C ILE A 102 15.96 16.66 -4.11
N GLU A 103 16.30 17.78 -3.46
CA GLU A 103 16.01 17.99 -2.03
C GLU A 103 14.50 18.05 -1.76
N ALA A 104 13.72 18.70 -2.62
CA ALA A 104 12.26 18.76 -2.49
C ALA A 104 11.63 17.36 -2.59
N ILE A 105 12.10 16.52 -3.52
CA ILE A 105 11.64 15.12 -3.62
C ILE A 105 12.07 14.31 -2.41
N ALA A 106 13.31 14.46 -1.93
CA ALA A 106 13.76 13.77 -0.72
C ALA A 106 12.91 14.16 0.50
N CYS A 107 12.57 15.45 0.64
CA CYS A 107 11.65 15.92 1.68
C CYS A 107 10.24 15.32 1.51
N GLN A 108 9.74 15.24 0.28
CA GLN A 108 8.45 14.62 -0.02
C GLN A 108 8.43 13.14 0.37
N THR A 109 9.48 12.38 0.06
CA THR A 109 9.62 10.97 0.46
C THR A 109 9.62 10.84 1.98
N LEU A 110 10.49 11.59 2.68
CA LEU A 110 10.58 11.53 4.15
C LEU A 110 9.25 11.84 4.85
N LEU A 111 8.55 12.89 4.40
CA LEU A 111 7.26 13.26 4.98
C LEU A 111 6.15 12.25 4.62
N THR A 112 6.23 11.62 3.45
CA THR A 112 5.30 10.56 3.03
C THR A 112 5.46 9.34 3.93
N ASP A 113 6.69 8.89 4.14
CA ASP A 113 7.00 7.73 4.98
C ASP A 113 6.61 8.00 6.44
N GLU A 114 6.88 9.20 6.94
CA GLU A 114 6.47 9.61 8.27
C GLU A 114 4.95 9.62 8.43
N ARG A 115 4.23 10.26 7.50
CA ARG A 115 2.77 10.29 7.49
C ARG A 115 2.20 8.87 7.52
N ASP A 116 2.71 8.01 6.65
CA ASP A 116 2.22 6.64 6.51
C ASP A 116 2.52 5.84 7.78
N THR A 117 3.66 6.08 8.43
CA THR A 117 3.99 5.46 9.72
C THR A 117 3.08 5.95 10.85
N TRP A 118 2.71 7.23 10.89
CA TRP A 118 1.74 7.74 11.86
C TRP A 118 0.35 7.13 11.63
N LYS A 119 -0.09 7.00 10.36
CA LYS A 119 -1.37 6.36 10.02
C LYS A 119 -1.41 4.89 10.45
N LEU A 120 -0.32 4.15 10.25
CA LEU A 120 -0.17 2.78 10.75
C LEU A 120 -0.26 2.71 12.27
N THR A 121 0.55 3.53 12.95
CA THR A 121 0.62 3.57 14.41
C THR A 121 -0.73 3.90 15.03
N GLY A 122 -1.45 4.89 14.47
CA GLY A 122 -2.78 5.27 14.92
C GLY A 122 -3.81 4.16 14.72
N ALA A 123 -3.77 3.47 13.57
CA ALA A 123 -4.70 2.36 13.28
C ALA A 123 -4.53 1.19 14.25
N LEU A 124 -3.28 0.80 14.55
CA LEU A 124 -3.00 -0.28 15.50
C LEU A 124 -3.30 0.14 16.93
N LEU A 125 -2.87 1.34 17.36
CA LEU A 125 -3.14 1.83 18.72
C LEU A 125 -4.64 1.91 19.01
N HIS A 126 -5.42 2.43 18.07
CA HIS A 126 -6.86 2.50 18.20
C HIS A 126 -7.50 1.09 18.27
N ASP A 127 -6.93 0.10 17.59
CA ASP A 127 -7.37 -1.30 17.73
C ASP A 127 -7.11 -1.86 19.13
N HIS A 128 -5.90 -1.63 19.67
CA HIS A 128 -5.53 -2.05 21.01
C HIS A 128 -6.43 -1.41 22.09
N LEU A 129 -6.67 -0.10 22.00
CA LEU A 129 -7.53 0.61 22.96
C LEU A 129 -8.98 0.09 22.91
N LYS A 130 -9.52 -0.17 21.72
CA LYS A 130 -10.86 -0.76 21.57
C LYS A 130 -10.94 -2.18 22.12
N ALA A 131 -9.89 -2.98 21.94
CA ALA A 131 -9.83 -4.30 22.52
C ALA A 131 -9.85 -4.25 24.05
N ASP A 132 -9.13 -3.30 24.65
CA ASP A 132 -9.10 -3.09 26.10
C ASP A 132 -10.45 -2.62 26.65
N GLU A 133 -11.10 -1.66 25.98
CA GLU A 133 -12.47 -1.23 26.32
C GLU A 133 -13.45 -2.39 26.25
N PHE A 134 -13.40 -3.17 25.17
CA PHE A 134 -14.25 -4.34 25.00
C PHE A 134 -14.03 -5.38 26.09
N MET A 135 -12.79 -5.64 26.49
CA MET A 135 -12.47 -6.56 27.59
C MET A 135 -12.98 -6.06 28.94
N LYS A 136 -12.90 -4.74 29.21
CA LYS A 136 -13.45 -4.11 30.41
C LYS A 136 -14.98 -4.20 30.47
N GLU A 137 -15.67 -3.97 29.35
CA GLU A 137 -17.14 -4.09 29.26
C GLU A 137 -17.63 -5.55 29.35
N ARG A 138 -16.89 -6.48 28.75
CA ARG A 138 -17.27 -7.91 28.71
C ARG A 138 -17.14 -8.62 30.06
N GLY A 139 -16.36 -8.07 30.99
CA GLY A 139 -16.35 -8.49 32.40
C GLY A 139 -17.75 -8.51 33.04
N ASN A 140 -18.73 -7.81 32.46
CA ASN A 140 -20.12 -7.78 32.92
C ASN A 140 -21.14 -8.54 32.05
N ARG A 141 -20.77 -9.03 30.85
CA ARG A 141 -21.72 -9.71 29.95
C ARG A 141 -21.05 -10.81 29.14
N THR A 142 -21.22 -12.05 29.57
CA THR A 142 -20.99 -13.25 28.76
C THR A 142 -22.06 -13.34 27.67
N MET A 143 -21.82 -12.75 26.51
CA MET A 143 -22.65 -13.00 25.32
C MET A 143 -22.41 -14.43 24.84
N PHE A 144 -23.35 -15.32 25.16
CA PHE A 144 -23.57 -16.55 24.43
C PHE A 144 -23.95 -16.18 22.99
N VAL A 145 -23.01 -16.37 22.05
CA VAL A 145 -23.33 -16.36 20.63
C VAL A 145 -24.13 -17.62 20.36
N ASP A 146 -25.39 -17.46 19.97
CA ASP A 146 -26.28 -18.54 19.57
C ASP A 146 -25.67 -19.28 18.36
N GLY A 147 -24.98 -20.40 18.65
CA GLY A 147 -24.31 -21.25 17.67
C GLY A 147 -25.26 -22.08 16.81
N SER A 148 -26.58 -21.88 16.92
CA SER A 148 -27.58 -22.69 16.22
C SER A 148 -28.01 -22.15 14.86
N ARG A 149 -27.65 -20.90 14.49
CA ARG A 149 -28.04 -20.32 13.20
C ARG A 149 -26.90 -20.38 12.17
N LYS A 150 -27.21 -21.00 11.03
CA LYS A 150 -26.42 -20.96 9.80
C LYS A 150 -26.10 -19.51 9.44
N GLY A 151 -24.83 -19.24 9.17
CA GLY A 151 -24.30 -17.89 8.94
C GLY A 151 -23.65 -17.80 7.57
N SER A 152 -23.89 -16.70 6.86
CA SER A 152 -23.16 -16.39 5.62
C SER A 152 -21.66 -16.27 5.88
N ASP A 153 -20.80 -16.65 4.93
CA ASP A 153 -19.34 -16.50 5.01
C ASP A 153 -18.91 -15.13 5.56
N ARG A 154 -19.56 -14.05 5.09
CA ARG A 154 -19.29 -12.69 5.59
C ARG A 154 -19.43 -12.57 7.12
N LYS A 155 -20.48 -13.14 7.71
CA LYS A 155 -20.72 -13.09 9.16
C LYS A 155 -19.69 -13.90 9.93
N ILE A 156 -19.25 -15.02 9.36
CA ILE A 156 -18.19 -15.86 9.95
C ILE A 156 -16.87 -15.06 9.95
N VAL A 157 -16.53 -14.40 8.85
CA VAL A 157 -15.34 -13.53 8.76
C VAL A 157 -15.44 -12.33 9.69
N GLU A 158 -16.59 -11.65 9.77
CA GLU A 158 -16.80 -10.54 10.71
C GLU A 158 -16.64 -11.01 12.17
N ALA A 159 -17.15 -12.21 12.52
CA ALA A 159 -16.97 -12.79 13.84
C ALA A 159 -15.51 -13.18 14.12
N LEU A 160 -14.77 -13.67 13.12
CA LEU A 160 -13.33 -13.90 13.22
C LEU A 160 -12.60 -12.60 13.54
N MET A 161 -12.82 -11.55 12.74
CA MET A 161 -12.15 -10.25 12.93
C MET A 161 -12.45 -9.67 14.32
N ALA A 162 -13.67 -9.85 14.83
CA ALA A 162 -14.02 -9.39 16.18
C ALA A 162 -13.35 -10.22 17.30
N ARG A 163 -13.12 -11.51 17.08
CA ARG A 163 -12.59 -12.43 18.09
C ARG A 163 -11.06 -12.45 18.12
N ASP A 164 -10.43 -12.52 16.96
CA ASP A 164 -8.99 -12.72 16.82
C ASP A 164 -8.27 -11.40 16.56
N SER A 165 -7.46 -10.96 17.52
CA SER A 165 -6.68 -9.72 17.41
C SER A 165 -5.61 -9.83 16.34
N PHE A 166 -4.95 -10.99 16.20
CA PHE A 166 -3.89 -11.19 15.23
C PHE A 166 -4.39 -11.01 13.79
N THR A 167 -5.44 -11.73 13.39
CA THR A 167 -6.02 -11.62 12.04
C THR A 167 -6.50 -10.19 11.75
N ARG A 168 -7.13 -9.54 12.74
CA ARG A 168 -7.61 -8.17 12.61
C ARG A 168 -6.45 -7.19 12.41
N GLN A 169 -5.38 -7.29 13.20
CA GLN A 169 -4.19 -6.45 13.06
C GLN A 169 -3.45 -6.71 11.75
N ALA A 170 -3.30 -7.97 11.34
CA ALA A 170 -2.74 -8.31 10.04
C ALA A 170 -3.54 -7.67 8.89
N HIS A 171 -4.88 -7.68 9.00
CA HIS A 171 -5.76 -7.02 8.04
C HIS A 171 -5.59 -5.49 8.06
N LEU A 172 -5.43 -4.86 9.23
CA LEU A 172 -5.13 -3.43 9.34
C LEU A 172 -3.80 -3.06 8.65
N VAL A 173 -2.77 -3.91 8.77
CA VAL A 173 -1.49 -3.72 8.07
C VAL A 173 -1.67 -3.83 6.55
N VAL A 174 -2.49 -4.78 6.07
CA VAL A 174 -2.84 -4.89 4.64
C VAL A 174 -3.55 -3.63 4.16
N ASP A 175 -4.59 -3.18 4.87
CA ASP A 175 -5.35 -1.96 4.55
C ASP A 175 -4.45 -0.72 4.52
N TRP A 176 -3.53 -0.60 5.47
CA TRP A 176 -2.54 0.47 5.50
C TRP A 176 -1.65 0.45 4.25
N LEU A 177 -1.09 -0.71 3.90
CA LEU A 177 -0.25 -0.86 2.70
C LEU A 177 -1.03 -0.58 1.41
N GLU A 178 -2.30 -0.98 1.35
CA GLU A 178 -3.18 -0.72 0.20
C GLU A 178 -3.44 0.79 0.05
N ARG A 179 -3.68 1.52 1.15
CA ARG A 179 -3.81 2.98 1.15
C ARG A 179 -2.53 3.70 0.72
N CYS A 180 -1.37 3.25 1.19
CA CYS A 180 -0.07 3.77 0.75
C CYS A 180 0.08 3.65 -0.78
N ALA A 181 -0.20 2.46 -1.34
CA ALA A 181 -0.13 2.23 -2.77
C ALA A 181 -1.17 3.04 -3.57
N ALA A 182 -2.37 3.24 -3.02
CA ALA A 182 -3.40 4.08 -3.62
C ALA A 182 -2.97 5.55 -3.73
N HIS A 183 -2.30 6.09 -2.70
CA HIS A 183 -1.77 7.45 -2.74
C HIS A 183 -0.65 7.60 -3.78
N GLN A 184 0.27 6.64 -3.85
CA GLN A 184 1.35 6.65 -4.85
C GLN A 184 0.81 6.58 -6.28
N SER A 185 -0.25 5.79 -6.50
CA SER A 185 -0.90 5.66 -7.81
C SER A 185 -1.59 6.96 -8.27
N GLY A 186 -2.04 7.80 -7.33
CA GLY A 186 -2.63 9.12 -7.63
C GLY A 186 -1.62 10.20 -8.01
N MET A 187 -0.31 9.97 -7.82
CA MET A 187 0.77 10.94 -8.07
C MET A 187 1.36 10.87 -9.50
N GLY A 188 0.71 10.17 -10.43
CA GLY A 188 0.93 10.33 -11.89
C GLY A 188 1.84 9.33 -12.60
N ASP A 189 2.75 8.62 -11.92
CA ASP A 189 3.77 7.80 -12.63
C ASP A 189 3.20 6.50 -13.28
N HIS A 190 2.10 5.96 -12.76
CA HIS A 190 1.46 4.75 -13.32
C HIS A 190 0.33 5.05 -14.29
N ASP A 191 -0.35 6.18 -14.13
CA ASP A 191 -1.47 6.58 -14.98
C ASP A 191 -0.97 7.09 -16.34
N ASP A 192 0.18 7.78 -16.40
CA ASP A 192 0.76 8.30 -17.65
C ASP A 192 1.08 7.19 -18.67
N ARG A 193 1.49 6.00 -18.21
CA ARG A 193 1.74 4.83 -19.09
C ARG A 193 0.46 4.16 -19.56
N LEU A 194 -0.61 4.24 -18.77
CA LEU A 194 -1.92 3.71 -19.11
C LEU A 194 -2.65 4.63 -20.09
N GLN A 195 -2.61 5.94 -19.83
CA GLN A 195 -3.07 6.98 -20.74
C GLN A 195 -2.32 6.90 -22.07
N TYR A 196 -1.00 6.66 -22.08
CA TYR A 196 -0.24 6.41 -23.30
C TYR A 196 -0.79 5.22 -24.10
N PHE A 197 -1.17 4.12 -23.44
CA PHE A 197 -1.76 2.96 -24.14
C PHE A 197 -3.15 3.27 -24.70
N GLN A 198 -4.02 3.90 -23.90
CA GLN A 198 -5.35 4.35 -24.34
C GLN A 198 -5.26 5.37 -25.48
N LEU A 199 -4.29 6.29 -25.41
CA LEU A 199 -4.01 7.29 -26.45
C LEU A 199 -3.43 6.66 -27.71
N VAL A 200 -2.55 5.67 -27.62
CA VAL A 200 -2.01 4.96 -28.79
C VAL A 200 -3.10 4.14 -29.47
N GLU A 201 -3.99 3.48 -28.72
CA GLU A 201 -5.15 2.79 -29.31
C GLU A 201 -6.17 3.77 -29.90
N ALA A 202 -6.41 4.92 -29.26
CA ALA A 202 -7.27 5.98 -29.80
C ALA A 202 -6.67 6.68 -31.04
N ALA A 203 -5.35 6.91 -31.04
CA ALA A 203 -4.61 7.54 -32.15
C ALA A 203 -4.42 6.60 -33.35
N ALA A 204 -4.49 5.29 -33.15
CA ALA A 204 -4.56 4.29 -34.24
C ALA A 204 -5.88 4.36 -35.03
N GLY A 205 -6.79 5.28 -34.70
CA GLY A 205 -7.90 5.70 -35.57
C GLY A 205 -9.03 4.68 -35.72
N GLN A 206 -9.11 3.68 -34.85
CA GLN A 206 -10.05 2.57 -34.96
C GLN A 206 -10.84 2.38 -33.67
N CYS A 207 -11.69 3.35 -33.33
CA CYS A 207 -13.04 3.10 -32.77
C CYS A 207 -13.77 4.43 -32.53
N PRO A 208 -15.01 4.60 -33.03
CA PRO A 208 -15.91 5.64 -32.54
C PRO A 208 -16.33 5.30 -31.10
N ALA A 209 -16.44 6.31 -30.24
CA ALA A 209 -16.95 6.28 -28.86
C ALA A 209 -17.56 4.94 -28.39
N GLY A 210 -16.75 4.08 -27.75
CA GLY A 210 -17.22 2.86 -27.08
C GLY A 210 -16.31 1.64 -27.23
N GLY A 211 -15.33 1.50 -26.33
CA GLY A 211 -14.64 0.24 -26.01
C GLY A 211 -13.64 -0.29 -27.06
N SER A 212 -12.34 -0.23 -26.74
CA SER A 212 -11.33 -1.06 -27.41
C SER A 212 -11.59 -2.53 -27.04
N GLY A 213 -11.88 -3.37 -28.03
CA GLY A 213 -12.16 -4.80 -27.81
C GLY A 213 -10.93 -5.54 -27.29
N SER A 214 -11.12 -6.57 -26.48
CA SER A 214 -10.01 -7.44 -26.05
C SER A 214 -9.33 -8.07 -27.27
N TRP A 215 -8.00 -8.08 -27.29
CA TRP A 215 -7.16 -8.71 -28.32
C TRP A 215 -7.22 -8.06 -29.72
N THR A 216 -7.55 -6.78 -29.83
CA THR A 216 -7.50 -5.98 -31.09
C THR A 216 -6.17 -6.12 -31.83
N ASN A 217 -5.04 -6.05 -31.13
CA ASN A 217 -3.71 -6.23 -31.74
C ASN A 217 -3.51 -7.66 -32.30
N THR A 218 -4.03 -8.68 -31.62
CA THR A 218 -3.97 -10.08 -32.08
C THR A 218 -4.91 -10.31 -33.27
N LEU A 219 -6.08 -9.67 -33.26
CA LEU A 219 -7.02 -9.67 -34.38
C LEU A 219 -6.42 -8.99 -35.61
N HIS A 220 -5.82 -7.81 -35.45
CA HIS A 220 -5.20 -7.07 -36.54
C HIS A 220 -4.02 -7.83 -37.13
N HIS A 221 -3.20 -8.49 -36.30
CA HIS A 221 -2.13 -9.36 -36.77
C HIS A 221 -2.68 -10.58 -37.52
N ALA A 222 -3.78 -11.20 -37.06
CA ALA A 222 -4.43 -12.30 -37.79
C ALA A 222 -5.03 -11.83 -39.13
N GLN A 223 -5.62 -10.64 -39.17
CA GLN A 223 -6.22 -10.06 -40.37
C GLN A 223 -5.17 -9.62 -41.39
N SER A 224 -4.04 -9.03 -40.96
CA SER A 224 -2.97 -8.60 -41.86
C SER A 224 -2.25 -9.76 -42.52
N HIS A 225 -2.10 -10.89 -41.82
CA HIS A 225 -1.47 -12.11 -42.37
C HIS A 225 -2.37 -12.88 -43.33
N ASN A 226 -3.69 -12.67 -43.29
CA ASN A 226 -4.61 -13.30 -44.25
C ASN A 226 -4.47 -12.73 -45.68
N ASN A 227 -3.80 -11.59 -45.86
CA ASN A 227 -3.61 -10.91 -47.14
C ASN A 227 -2.30 -11.28 -47.86
N ILE A 228 -1.37 -11.98 -47.21
CA ILE A 228 -0.08 -12.38 -47.78
C ILE A 228 -0.01 -13.89 -47.69
N GLY A 229 -0.20 -14.58 -48.82
CA GLY A 229 -0.16 -16.04 -48.91
C GLY A 229 1.18 -16.60 -48.43
N SER A 230 1.27 -16.93 -47.14
CA SER A 230 2.44 -17.56 -46.53
C SER A 230 2.02 -18.43 -45.33
N ALA A 231 2.83 -19.45 -45.09
CA ALA A 231 2.50 -20.68 -44.39
C ALA A 231 2.12 -20.54 -42.90
N SER A 232 1.11 -21.33 -42.51
CA SER A 232 0.75 -21.81 -41.16
C SER A 232 1.43 -21.14 -39.96
N SER A 233 0.99 -19.95 -39.57
CA SER A 233 1.22 -19.43 -38.22
C SER A 233 0.06 -19.82 -37.30
N SER A 234 0.35 -20.44 -36.16
CA SER A 234 -0.67 -20.82 -35.17
C SER A 234 -1.29 -19.56 -34.57
N HIS A 235 -2.50 -19.21 -35.00
CA HIS A 235 -3.27 -18.12 -34.41
C HIS A 235 -4.37 -18.65 -33.50
N VAL A 236 -4.82 -17.80 -32.58
CA VAL A 236 -5.95 -18.11 -31.70
C VAL A 236 -7.23 -18.07 -32.54
N THR A 237 -7.93 -19.20 -32.71
CA THR A 237 -9.20 -19.24 -33.45
C THR A 237 -10.43 -19.31 -32.53
N GLU A 238 -10.24 -19.20 -31.22
CA GLU A 238 -11.31 -19.22 -30.21
C GLU A 238 -11.20 -17.97 -29.33
N LEU A 239 -12.30 -17.25 -29.15
CA LEU A 239 -12.33 -16.01 -28.37
C LEU A 239 -12.77 -16.29 -26.91
N ASP A 240 -11.94 -17.01 -26.17
CA ASP A 240 -12.10 -17.21 -24.72
C ASP A 240 -10.78 -17.10 -23.98
N ALA A 241 -10.84 -16.74 -22.69
CA ALA A 241 -9.68 -16.47 -21.84
C ALA A 241 -8.63 -17.61 -21.78
N GLY A 242 -9.02 -18.85 -22.07
CA GLY A 242 -8.15 -20.02 -22.07
C GLY A 242 -7.54 -20.36 -23.44
N ALA A 243 -8.07 -19.81 -24.54
CA ALA A 243 -7.60 -20.09 -25.89
C ALA A 243 -6.09 -19.86 -26.12
N PRO A 244 -5.47 -18.80 -25.58
CA PRO A 244 -4.03 -18.54 -25.78
C PRO A 244 -3.19 -19.58 -25.05
N SER A 245 -3.62 -19.98 -23.85
CA SER A 245 -2.97 -21.02 -23.07
C SER A 245 -3.16 -22.41 -23.67
N ARG A 246 -4.28 -22.70 -24.35
CA ARG A 246 -4.50 -23.97 -25.05
C ARG A 246 -3.66 -24.08 -26.33
N ARG A 247 -3.53 -22.99 -27.08
CA ARG A 247 -2.93 -22.98 -28.43
C ARG A 247 -1.49 -22.50 -28.49
N TRP A 248 -0.89 -22.12 -27.36
CA TRP A 248 0.50 -21.67 -27.26
C TRP A 248 0.82 -20.41 -28.09
N VAL A 249 -0.11 -19.47 -28.15
CA VAL A 249 0.07 -18.22 -28.90
C VAL A 249 0.29 -17.06 -27.93
N PRO A 250 1.38 -16.29 -28.03
CA PRO A 250 1.62 -15.14 -27.17
C PRO A 250 0.64 -14.00 -27.48
N ILE A 251 0.05 -13.42 -26.44
CA ILE A 251 -0.78 -12.22 -26.52
C ILE A 251 -0.13 -11.12 -25.67
N HIS A 252 -0.16 -9.88 -26.16
CA HIS A 252 0.33 -8.70 -25.45
C HIS A 252 -0.63 -8.26 -24.32
N GLU A 253 -0.84 -9.10 -23.30
CA GLU A 253 -1.70 -8.78 -22.14
C GLU A 253 -0.91 -8.21 -20.93
N PHE A 254 0.41 -8.05 -21.06
CA PHE A 254 1.30 -7.74 -19.93
C PHE A 254 0.95 -6.44 -19.21
N LEU A 255 0.78 -5.34 -19.96
CA LEU A 255 0.48 -4.03 -19.37
C LEU A 255 -0.89 -4.00 -18.71
N PHE A 256 -1.89 -4.63 -19.33
CA PHE A 256 -3.24 -4.75 -18.76
C PHE A 256 -3.22 -5.48 -17.41
N PHE A 257 -2.67 -6.70 -17.34
CA PHE A 257 -2.61 -7.45 -16.08
C PHE A 257 -1.73 -6.77 -15.04
N ARG A 258 -0.69 -6.05 -15.47
CA ARG A 258 0.13 -5.23 -14.58
C ARG A 258 -0.73 -4.14 -13.91
N SER A 259 -1.53 -3.41 -14.68
CA SER A 259 -2.41 -2.36 -14.15
C SER A 259 -3.51 -2.93 -13.23
N VAL A 260 -4.11 -4.06 -13.62
CA VAL A 260 -5.07 -4.77 -12.76
C VAL A 260 -4.40 -5.17 -11.42
N PHE A 261 -3.20 -5.74 -11.47
CA PHE A 261 -2.44 -6.09 -10.27
C PHE A 261 -2.18 -4.87 -9.38
N PHE A 262 -1.80 -3.72 -9.95
CA PHE A 262 -1.58 -2.51 -9.16
C PHE A 262 -2.85 -1.97 -8.52
N HIS A 263 -4.00 -2.02 -9.20
CA HIS A 263 -5.27 -1.67 -8.55
C HIS A 263 -5.63 -2.64 -7.41
N LEU A 264 -5.36 -3.94 -7.57
CA LEU A 264 -5.54 -4.91 -6.47
C LEU A 264 -4.60 -4.61 -5.30
N ARG A 265 -3.32 -4.33 -5.58
CA ARG A 265 -2.30 -3.93 -4.60
C ARG A 265 -2.65 -2.63 -3.89
N ALA A 266 -3.44 -1.75 -4.50
CA ALA A 266 -3.94 -0.51 -3.92
C ALA A 266 -5.30 -0.66 -3.22
N GLY A 267 -5.84 -1.88 -3.08
CA GLY A 267 -7.17 -2.11 -2.51
C GLY A 267 -8.33 -1.56 -3.38
N GLN A 268 -8.05 -1.11 -4.61
CA GLN A 268 -9.00 -0.49 -5.53
C GLN A 268 -9.73 -1.56 -6.37
N LEU A 269 -10.37 -2.51 -5.70
CA LEU A 269 -11.04 -3.65 -6.33
C LEU A 269 -12.06 -3.22 -7.39
N GLN A 270 -12.82 -2.16 -7.10
CA GLN A 270 -13.83 -1.64 -8.02
C GLN A 270 -13.20 -1.07 -9.30
N ARG A 271 -12.10 -0.30 -9.18
CA ARG A 271 -11.37 0.21 -10.35
C ARG A 271 -10.73 -0.92 -11.16
N ALA A 272 -10.19 -1.95 -10.50
CA ALA A 272 -9.68 -3.14 -11.19
C ALA A 272 -10.76 -3.84 -12.03
N LYS A 273 -11.99 -3.93 -11.48
CA LYS A 273 -13.15 -4.50 -12.17
C LYS A 273 -13.59 -3.65 -13.36
N GLU A 274 -13.73 -2.35 -13.19
CA GLU A 274 -14.08 -1.39 -14.25
C GLU A 274 -13.04 -1.44 -15.36
N LEU A 275 -11.75 -1.36 -15.03
CA LEU A 275 -10.65 -1.50 -15.98
C LEU A 275 -10.75 -2.81 -16.77
N ALA A 276 -11.05 -3.93 -16.11
CA ALA A 276 -11.24 -5.20 -16.80
C ALA A 276 -12.45 -5.21 -17.73
N ALA A 277 -13.59 -4.66 -17.30
CA ALA A 277 -14.80 -4.59 -18.11
C ALA A 277 -14.63 -3.69 -19.34
N ASP A 278 -13.99 -2.52 -19.15
CA ASP A 278 -13.79 -1.50 -20.18
C ASP A 278 -12.81 -1.96 -21.28
N ASN A 279 -11.86 -2.82 -20.93
CA ASN A 279 -10.90 -3.43 -21.87
C ASN A 279 -11.40 -4.77 -22.46
N GLY A 280 -12.69 -5.09 -22.30
CA GLY A 280 -13.30 -6.30 -22.86
C GLY A 280 -13.06 -7.60 -22.09
N TYR A 281 -12.32 -7.57 -20.97
CA TYR A 281 -12.07 -8.71 -20.09
C TYR A 281 -13.20 -8.91 -19.05
N ARG A 282 -14.46 -8.95 -19.49
CA ARG A 282 -15.63 -9.11 -18.61
C ARG A 282 -15.59 -10.39 -17.76
N TRP A 283 -14.95 -11.45 -18.27
CA TRP A 283 -14.72 -12.67 -17.51
C TRP A 283 -13.81 -12.43 -16.30
N LEU A 284 -12.80 -11.56 -16.42
CA LEU A 284 -11.90 -11.20 -15.33
C LEU A 284 -12.62 -10.30 -14.32
N ALA A 285 -13.44 -9.37 -14.81
CA ALA A 285 -14.30 -8.56 -13.96
C ALA A 285 -15.21 -9.43 -13.06
N ALA A 286 -15.78 -10.51 -13.60
CA ALA A 286 -16.55 -11.48 -12.82
C ALA A 286 -15.69 -12.21 -11.78
N VAL A 287 -14.50 -12.70 -12.17
CA VAL A 287 -13.56 -13.36 -11.26
C VAL A 287 -13.15 -12.44 -10.09
N ILE A 288 -12.94 -11.15 -10.37
CA ILE A 288 -12.60 -10.13 -9.37
C ILE A 288 -13.79 -9.86 -8.44
N GLU A 289 -15.03 -9.79 -8.94
CA GLU A 289 -16.21 -9.56 -8.10
C GLU A 289 -16.46 -10.72 -7.12
N GLU A 290 -16.21 -11.95 -7.55
CA GLU A 290 -16.40 -13.16 -6.75
C GLU A 290 -15.40 -13.30 -5.58
N CYS A 291 -14.39 -12.43 -5.47
CA CYS A 291 -13.43 -12.50 -4.36
C CYS A 291 -14.02 -12.12 -3.00
N ARG A 292 -15.17 -11.43 -2.98
CA ARG A 292 -15.84 -11.00 -1.75
C ARG A 292 -16.46 -12.20 -1.01
N PRO A 293 -16.39 -12.25 0.33
CA PRO A 293 -17.10 -13.26 1.11
C PRO A 293 -18.60 -13.22 0.78
N CYS A 294 -19.22 -14.40 0.62
CA CYS A 294 -20.63 -14.47 0.28
C CYS A 294 -21.49 -13.81 1.37
N HIS A 295 -22.37 -12.92 0.94
CA HIS A 295 -23.39 -12.32 1.78
C HIS A 295 -24.73 -12.33 1.05
N ASP A 296 -25.60 -13.22 1.50
CA ASP A 296 -26.98 -13.26 1.04
C ASP A 296 -27.92 -12.97 2.22
N LEU A 297 -28.50 -11.78 2.21
CA LEU A 297 -29.51 -11.37 3.18
C LEU A 297 -30.87 -12.05 2.95
N HIS A 298 -31.05 -12.76 1.82
CA HIS A 298 -32.28 -13.49 1.55
C HIS A 298 -32.50 -14.63 2.55
N ASN A 299 -31.42 -15.26 3.01
CA ASN A 299 -31.47 -16.35 3.99
C ASN A 299 -31.50 -15.86 5.45
N ALA A 300 -31.24 -14.57 5.69
CA ALA A 300 -31.43 -13.97 7.01
C ALA A 300 -32.92 -13.70 7.20
N SER A 301 -33.60 -14.60 7.90
CA SER A 301 -35.02 -14.54 8.26
C SER A 301 -35.31 -13.36 9.22
N THR A 302 -35.12 -12.12 8.75
CA THR A 302 -35.59 -10.91 9.41
C THR A 302 -36.77 -10.38 8.61
N VAL A 303 -37.95 -10.81 9.05
CA VAL A 303 -39.24 -10.23 8.67
C VAL A 303 -39.20 -8.75 9.06
N GLY A 304 -39.15 -7.86 8.07
CA GLY A 304 -39.38 -6.43 8.24
C GLY A 304 -38.17 -5.52 8.03
N ALA A 305 -37.84 -5.23 6.76
CA ALA A 305 -37.37 -3.92 6.31
C ALA A 305 -37.33 -3.92 4.76
N GLY A 306 -38.04 -2.97 4.14
CA GLY A 306 -38.32 -2.93 2.69
C GLY A 306 -37.14 -2.55 1.77
N PHE A 307 -35.89 -2.77 2.17
CA PHE A 307 -34.73 -2.56 1.31
C PHE A 307 -33.88 -3.83 1.20
N LYS A 308 -34.04 -4.54 0.09
CA LYS A 308 -33.28 -5.75 -0.25
C LYS A 308 -31.97 -5.33 -0.92
N GLN A 309 -30.83 -5.53 -0.27
CA GLN A 309 -29.54 -5.41 -0.95
C GLN A 309 -29.32 -6.66 -1.83
N PRO A 310 -28.72 -6.53 -3.02
CA PRO A 310 -28.39 -7.67 -3.85
C PRO A 310 -27.37 -8.57 -3.14
N ALA A 311 -27.50 -9.89 -3.31
CA ALA A 311 -26.52 -10.85 -2.81
C ALA A 311 -25.13 -10.53 -3.40
N GLN A 312 -24.09 -10.58 -2.57
CA GLN A 312 -22.70 -10.29 -2.95
C GLN A 312 -21.81 -11.51 -2.74
N GLY A 313 -20.74 -11.61 -3.53
CA GLY A 313 -19.75 -12.69 -3.43
C GLY A 313 -20.23 -14.04 -3.98
N THR A 314 -19.39 -15.06 -3.85
CA THR A 314 -19.67 -16.41 -4.38
C THR A 314 -19.95 -17.41 -3.25
N PHE A 315 -21.07 -18.13 -3.35
CA PHE A 315 -21.40 -19.25 -2.44
C PHE A 315 -20.39 -20.41 -2.56
N TYR A 316 -19.73 -20.50 -3.72
CA TYR A 316 -18.77 -21.54 -4.06
C TYR A 316 -17.32 -21.05 -3.92
N ARG A 317 -17.02 -20.34 -2.83
CA ARG A 317 -15.70 -19.71 -2.58
C ARG A 317 -14.53 -20.68 -2.69
N ASP A 318 -14.65 -21.88 -2.12
CA ASP A 318 -13.60 -22.91 -2.17
C ASP A 318 -13.29 -23.38 -3.61
N LEU A 319 -14.28 -23.40 -4.50
CA LEU A 319 -14.11 -23.76 -5.91
C LEU A 319 -13.46 -22.61 -6.68
N TRP A 320 -13.96 -21.38 -6.48
CA TRP A 320 -13.40 -20.16 -7.07
C TRP A 320 -11.92 -19.98 -6.68
N MET A 321 -11.61 -20.08 -5.39
CA MET A 321 -10.25 -19.96 -4.87
C MET A 321 -9.33 -21.03 -5.48
N ARG A 322 -9.79 -22.29 -5.53
CA ARG A 322 -9.03 -23.38 -6.17
C ARG A 322 -8.80 -23.16 -7.66
N ALA A 323 -9.77 -22.63 -8.38
CA ALA A 323 -9.64 -22.31 -9.80
C ALA A 323 -8.56 -21.23 -10.01
N CYS A 324 -8.61 -20.15 -9.21
CA CYS A 324 -7.61 -19.10 -9.22
C CYS A 324 -6.22 -19.64 -8.85
N TRP A 325 -6.11 -20.47 -7.81
CA TRP A 325 -4.85 -21.09 -7.40
C TRP A 325 -4.23 -21.92 -8.52
N ARG A 326 -5.02 -22.78 -9.17
CA ARG A 326 -4.56 -23.59 -10.31
C ARG A 326 -4.14 -22.74 -11.49
N ALA A 327 -4.87 -21.66 -11.78
CA ALA A 327 -4.50 -20.72 -12.84
C ALA A 327 -3.18 -20.00 -12.53
N ALA A 328 -2.94 -19.63 -11.27
CA ALA A 328 -1.69 -19.04 -10.81
C ALA A 328 -0.50 -20.02 -10.94
N CYS A 329 -0.70 -21.29 -10.61
CA CYS A 329 0.34 -22.32 -10.74
C CYS A 329 0.66 -22.70 -12.19
N SER A 330 -0.13 -22.27 -13.17
CA SER A 330 0.12 -22.62 -14.57
C SER A 330 1.43 -21.99 -15.07
N PRO A 331 2.37 -22.79 -15.62
CA PRO A 331 3.62 -22.27 -16.19
C PRO A 331 3.38 -21.31 -17.35
N ARG A 332 2.22 -21.45 -18.02
CA ARG A 332 1.80 -20.64 -19.17
C ARG A 332 1.20 -19.30 -18.76
N CYS A 333 1.04 -19.05 -17.46
CA CYS A 333 0.52 -17.79 -16.95
C CYS A 333 1.64 -16.74 -16.90
N SER A 334 1.43 -15.57 -17.53
CA SER A 334 2.38 -14.46 -17.50
C SER A 334 2.53 -13.90 -16.08
N LEU A 335 3.64 -13.18 -15.83
CA LEU A 335 4.01 -12.68 -14.49
C LEU A 335 2.87 -12.00 -13.75
N TYR A 336 2.31 -10.92 -14.32
CA TYR A 336 1.26 -10.16 -13.65
C TYR A 336 -0.10 -10.86 -13.65
N LYS A 337 -0.41 -11.67 -14.67
CA LYS A 337 -1.62 -12.51 -14.67
C LYS A 337 -1.58 -13.53 -13.55
N ARG A 338 -0.41 -14.13 -13.32
CA ARG A 338 -0.13 -15.04 -12.20
C ARG A 338 -0.26 -14.31 -10.87
N ALA A 339 0.29 -13.10 -10.76
CA ALA A 339 0.20 -12.29 -9.56
C ALA A 339 -1.24 -11.89 -9.23
N VAL A 340 -2.07 -11.54 -10.22
CA VAL A 340 -3.51 -11.28 -10.05
C VAL A 340 -4.21 -12.49 -9.48
N TYR A 341 -4.06 -13.67 -10.10
CA TYR A 341 -4.66 -14.89 -9.55
C TYR A 341 -4.10 -15.27 -8.17
N GLY A 342 -2.81 -14.98 -7.93
CA GLY A 342 -2.19 -15.17 -6.63
C GLY A 342 -2.81 -14.30 -5.55
N ALA A 343 -3.03 -13.01 -5.82
CA ALA A 343 -3.67 -12.06 -4.92
C ALA A 343 -5.13 -12.40 -4.63
N LEU A 344 -5.84 -12.98 -5.61
CA LEU A 344 -7.22 -13.44 -5.41
C LEU A 344 -7.31 -14.75 -4.61
N SER A 345 -6.31 -15.63 -4.69
CA SER A 345 -6.35 -16.96 -4.07
C SER A 345 -5.50 -17.12 -2.81
N GLY A 346 -4.78 -16.08 -2.37
CA GLY A 346 -3.81 -16.15 -1.29
C GLY A 346 -2.53 -16.92 -1.65
N ASN A 347 -2.23 -17.13 -2.94
CA ASN A 347 -1.02 -17.83 -3.37
C ASN A 347 0.19 -16.90 -3.32
N LEU A 348 0.88 -16.91 -2.18
CA LEU A 348 2.08 -16.08 -1.94
C LEU A 348 3.16 -16.28 -3.00
N GLN A 349 3.48 -17.52 -3.37
CA GLN A 349 4.53 -17.83 -4.34
C GLN A 349 4.23 -17.28 -5.74
N ALA A 350 2.96 -17.19 -6.10
CA ALA A 350 2.53 -16.59 -7.36
C ALA A 350 2.64 -15.05 -7.35
N MET A 351 2.47 -14.40 -6.19
CA MET A 351 2.55 -12.94 -6.04
C MET A 351 3.98 -12.42 -5.96
N LEU A 352 4.85 -13.08 -5.17
CA LEU A 352 6.20 -12.60 -4.83
C LEU A 352 7.05 -12.19 -6.05
N PRO A 353 7.01 -12.86 -7.22
CA PRO A 353 7.77 -12.44 -8.39
C PRO A 353 7.38 -11.06 -8.94
N ALA A 354 6.14 -10.60 -8.73
CA ALA A 354 5.66 -9.28 -9.14
C ALA A 354 5.88 -8.21 -8.04
N CYS A 355 6.16 -8.62 -6.81
CA CYS A 355 6.41 -7.74 -5.67
C CYS A 355 7.89 -7.33 -5.61
N THR A 356 8.19 -6.09 -6.00
CA THR A 356 9.58 -5.61 -6.09
C THR A 356 10.03 -4.80 -4.88
N THR A 357 9.14 -4.05 -4.25
CA THR A 357 9.48 -3.18 -3.11
C THR A 357 9.32 -3.92 -1.77
N TRP A 358 9.79 -3.29 -0.69
CA TRP A 358 9.60 -3.80 0.66
C TRP A 358 8.11 -3.85 1.02
N GLU A 359 7.36 -2.80 0.67
CA GLU A 359 5.93 -2.65 0.92
C GLU A 359 5.12 -3.70 0.16
N ASP A 360 5.48 -3.98 -1.10
CA ASP A 360 4.81 -4.99 -1.92
C ASP A 360 5.00 -6.40 -1.35
N GLN A 361 6.21 -6.70 -0.88
CA GLN A 361 6.51 -8.01 -0.30
C GLN A 361 5.85 -8.17 1.07
N LEU A 362 5.85 -7.12 1.90
CA LEU A 362 5.12 -7.14 3.17
C LEU A 362 3.62 -7.32 2.92
N TRP A 363 3.05 -6.59 1.95
CA TRP A 363 1.62 -6.69 1.59
C TRP A 363 1.27 -8.11 1.15
N ALA A 364 2.05 -8.71 0.24
CA ALA A 364 1.78 -10.05 -0.26
C ALA A 364 1.80 -11.11 0.86
N ARG A 365 2.75 -10.99 1.80
CA ARG A 365 2.89 -11.92 2.94
C ARG A 365 1.77 -11.75 3.96
N MET A 366 1.49 -10.51 4.38
CA MET A 366 0.40 -10.22 5.33
C MET A 366 -0.97 -10.58 4.74
N ARG A 367 -1.17 -10.31 3.45
CA ARG A 367 -2.39 -10.70 2.73
C ARG A 367 -2.58 -12.21 2.71
N ALA A 368 -1.52 -12.97 2.41
CA ALA A 368 -1.56 -14.43 2.43
C ALA A 368 -1.87 -14.98 3.83
N VAL A 369 -1.31 -14.38 4.90
CA VAL A 369 -1.64 -14.73 6.30
C VAL A 369 -3.13 -14.52 6.58
N VAL A 370 -3.68 -13.35 6.22
CA VAL A 370 -5.12 -13.07 6.40
C VAL A 370 -5.98 -14.06 5.63
N ASP A 371 -5.63 -14.37 4.38
CA ASP A 371 -6.37 -15.32 3.55
C ASP A 371 -6.37 -16.74 4.17
N VAL A 372 -5.24 -17.18 4.74
CA VAL A 372 -5.13 -18.47 5.44
C VAL A 372 -5.98 -18.49 6.71
N CYS A 373 -5.95 -17.42 7.51
CA CYS A 373 -6.77 -17.30 8.72
C CYS A 373 -8.26 -17.37 8.38
N VAL A 374 -8.70 -16.62 7.36
CA VAL A 374 -10.08 -16.62 6.89
C VAL A 374 -10.50 -18.00 6.37
N GLU A 375 -9.67 -18.64 5.54
CA GLU A 375 -9.98 -19.96 4.98
C GLU A 375 -10.08 -21.04 6.07
N GLN A 376 -9.21 -21.00 7.08
CA GLN A 376 -9.24 -21.94 8.20
C GLN A 376 -10.50 -21.78 9.06
N GLU A 377 -10.94 -20.54 9.30
CA GLU A 377 -12.15 -20.25 10.06
C GLU A 377 -13.42 -20.63 9.31
N LEU A 378 -13.48 -20.36 8.00
CA LEU A 378 -14.59 -20.80 7.16
C LEU A 378 -14.74 -22.33 7.13
N ARG A 379 -13.64 -23.07 7.29
CA ARG A 379 -13.63 -24.55 7.33
C ARG A 379 -14.00 -25.14 8.68
N THR A 380 -13.72 -24.42 9.76
CA THR A 380 -13.96 -24.89 11.13
C THR A 380 -15.27 -24.37 11.73
N ALA A 381 -15.83 -23.31 11.17
CA ALA A 381 -17.06 -22.70 11.64
C ALA A 381 -18.26 -23.66 11.53
N LYS A 382 -18.91 -23.90 12.67
CA LYS A 382 -20.16 -24.68 12.76
C LYS A 382 -21.33 -24.06 11.99
N GLN A 383 -21.24 -22.76 11.74
CA GLN A 383 -22.25 -21.95 11.03
C GLN A 383 -22.18 -22.15 9.51
N GLN A 384 -21.16 -22.85 9.01
CA GLN A 384 -20.94 -23.05 7.59
C GLN A 384 -22.05 -23.91 6.96
N ASP A 385 -22.66 -23.41 5.89
CA ASP A 385 -23.84 -23.99 5.26
C ASP A 385 -23.53 -25.20 4.37
N ARG A 386 -22.30 -25.27 3.85
CA ARG A 386 -21.85 -26.28 2.89
C ARG A 386 -20.51 -26.88 3.29
N SER A 387 -20.35 -28.18 3.10
CA SER A 387 -19.05 -28.84 3.19
C SER A 387 -18.09 -28.28 2.13
N LEU A 388 -17.02 -27.62 2.56
CA LEU A 388 -15.99 -27.07 1.68
C LEU A 388 -15.11 -28.21 1.12
N GLY A 389 -14.73 -28.11 -0.15
CA GLY A 389 -13.83 -29.07 -0.79
C GLY A 389 -12.39 -29.00 -0.24
N PRO A 390 -11.51 -29.93 -0.64
CA PRO A 390 -10.12 -29.97 -0.16
C PRO A 390 -9.36 -28.70 -0.56
N GLN A 391 -8.36 -28.31 0.24
CA GLN A 391 -7.46 -27.20 -0.09
C GLN A 391 -6.56 -27.56 -1.30
N PRO A 392 -6.09 -26.55 -2.07
CA PRO A 392 -5.08 -26.77 -3.09
C PRO A 392 -3.80 -27.41 -2.54
N PRO A 393 -3.08 -28.24 -3.31
CA PRO A 393 -1.74 -28.69 -2.93
C PRO A 393 -0.79 -27.51 -2.72
N GLY A 394 -0.04 -27.53 -1.62
CA GLY A 394 0.89 -26.46 -1.24
C GLY A 394 0.22 -25.24 -0.62
N TYR A 395 -1.07 -25.31 -0.28
CA TYR A 395 -1.71 -24.28 0.55
C TYR A 395 -1.10 -24.30 1.96
N PRO A 396 -0.75 -23.15 2.55
CA PRO A 396 -0.15 -23.10 3.88
C PRO A 396 -1.06 -23.72 4.95
N SER A 397 -0.48 -24.53 5.83
CA SER A 397 -1.18 -25.14 6.97
C SER A 397 -0.97 -24.36 8.28
N ASP A 398 0.06 -23.52 8.33
CA ASP A 398 0.35 -22.64 9.46
C ASP A 398 -0.27 -21.26 9.19
N LEU A 399 -0.83 -20.65 10.24
CA LEU A 399 -1.39 -19.30 10.22
C LEU A 399 -0.28 -18.25 10.04
N GLY A 400 0.95 -18.59 10.48
CA GLY A 400 2.08 -17.67 10.52
C GLY A 400 1.95 -16.65 11.65
N THR A 401 3.06 -15.98 11.94
CA THR A 401 3.13 -14.89 12.93
C THR A 401 3.81 -13.66 12.33
N PHE A 402 3.65 -12.49 12.95
CA PHE A 402 4.32 -11.28 12.48
C PHE A 402 5.85 -11.43 12.44
N GLU A 403 6.43 -12.12 13.42
CA GLU A 403 7.87 -12.40 13.50
C GLU A 403 8.33 -13.25 12.32
N THR A 404 7.57 -14.30 11.96
CA THR A 404 7.90 -15.14 10.81
C THR A 404 7.82 -14.35 9.50
N VAL A 405 6.80 -13.50 9.35
CA VAL A 405 6.64 -12.65 8.16
C VAL A 405 7.81 -11.68 8.01
N PHE A 406 8.20 -10.99 9.09
CA PHE A 406 9.30 -10.03 9.04
C PHE A 406 10.67 -10.69 8.92
N ARG A 407 10.86 -11.89 9.48
CA ARG A 407 12.08 -12.70 9.26
C ARG A 407 12.22 -13.04 7.79
N ASP A 408 11.20 -13.63 7.19
CA ASP A 408 11.23 -14.04 5.79
C ASP A 408 11.33 -12.84 4.83
N LEU A 409 10.73 -11.70 5.20
CA LEU A 409 10.87 -10.43 4.48
C LEU A 409 12.32 -9.93 4.51
N ARG A 410 12.97 -9.96 5.68
CA ARG A 410 14.37 -9.55 5.83
C ARG A 410 15.31 -10.44 4.99
N GLU A 411 15.06 -11.74 4.96
CA GLU A 411 15.82 -12.68 4.12
C GLU A 411 15.64 -12.40 2.62
N ALA A 412 14.39 -12.20 2.18
CA ALA A 412 14.09 -11.91 0.77
C ALA A 412 14.67 -10.57 0.31
N VAL A 413 14.60 -9.53 1.15
CA VAL A 413 15.13 -8.19 0.85
C VAL A 413 16.66 -8.15 0.92
N GLY A 414 17.26 -8.85 1.90
CA GLY A 414 18.71 -8.91 2.08
C GLY A 414 19.45 -9.50 0.88
N THR A 415 18.82 -10.39 0.11
CA THR A 415 19.41 -10.98 -1.11
C THR A 415 19.38 -10.05 -2.32
N ARG A 416 18.53 -9.01 -2.35
CA ARG A 416 18.33 -8.13 -3.52
C ARG A 416 19.10 -6.80 -3.49
N GLY A 417 19.91 -6.57 -2.44
CA GLY A 417 20.82 -5.43 -2.35
C GLY A 417 20.51 -4.46 -1.20
N LYS A 418 21.58 -3.87 -0.63
CA LYS A 418 21.56 -2.99 0.56
C LYS A 418 20.96 -1.59 0.32
N ARG A 419 19.76 -1.49 -0.28
CA ARG A 419 19.02 -0.21 -0.38
C ARG A 419 17.93 -0.04 0.68
N HIS A 420 17.59 -1.09 1.44
CA HIS A 420 16.32 -1.18 2.17
C HIS A 420 16.46 -1.23 3.70
N GLN A 421 17.19 -0.28 4.28
CA GLN A 421 17.04 0.03 5.72
C GLN A 421 16.82 1.52 5.87
N GLU A 422 15.77 2.00 5.21
CA GLU A 422 15.18 3.27 5.55
C GLU A 422 14.64 3.13 6.98
N ILE A 423 14.97 4.09 7.83
CA ILE A 423 14.59 4.07 9.25
C ILE A 423 13.07 3.97 9.42
N ALA A 424 12.29 4.44 8.45
CA ALA A 424 10.84 4.26 8.42
C ALA A 424 10.43 2.79 8.47
N HIS A 425 11.05 1.90 7.68
CA HIS A 425 10.73 0.47 7.69
C HIS A 425 11.10 -0.21 9.00
N ILE A 426 12.17 0.25 9.67
CA ILE A 426 12.55 -0.22 11.01
C ILE A 426 11.46 0.15 12.02
N VAL A 427 11.00 1.40 11.99
CA VAL A 427 9.93 1.89 12.86
C VAL A 427 8.62 1.18 12.59
N GLN A 428 8.22 1.06 11.32
CA GLN A 428 7.00 0.36 10.91
C GLN A 428 7.02 -1.11 11.36
N ARG A 429 8.16 -1.80 11.21
CA ARG A 429 8.32 -3.17 11.72
C ARG A 429 8.13 -3.23 13.23
N GLY A 430 8.81 -2.37 13.99
CA GLY A 430 8.70 -2.38 15.46
C GLY A 430 7.28 -2.08 15.93
N VAL A 431 6.60 -1.13 15.27
CA VAL A 431 5.19 -0.79 15.53
C VAL A 431 4.26 -1.99 15.27
N VAL A 432 4.47 -2.74 14.19
CA VAL A 432 3.64 -3.93 13.90
C VAL A 432 3.92 -5.09 14.85
N LEU A 433 5.19 -5.29 15.25
CA LEU A 433 5.56 -6.31 16.22
C LEU A 433 5.08 -5.98 17.65
N GLY A 434 4.82 -4.70 17.93
CA GLY A 434 4.36 -4.26 19.24
C GLY A 434 5.45 -4.29 20.33
N ASP A 435 6.72 -4.41 19.94
CA ASP A 435 7.85 -4.36 20.88
C ASP A 435 8.45 -2.95 20.91
N ALA A 436 8.03 -2.17 21.91
CA ALA A 436 8.46 -0.79 22.06
C ALA A 436 9.90 -0.66 22.57
N ASP A 437 10.35 -1.58 23.43
CA ASP A 437 11.67 -1.51 24.03
C ASP A 437 12.74 -1.85 22.98
N ASP A 438 12.55 -2.94 22.24
CA ASP A 438 13.41 -3.31 21.12
C ASP A 438 13.43 -2.21 20.05
N LEU A 439 12.28 -1.60 19.75
CA LEU A 439 12.20 -0.51 18.79
C LEU A 439 12.98 0.74 19.24
N ILE A 440 12.88 1.14 20.51
CA ILE A 440 13.62 2.29 21.04
C ILE A 440 15.13 2.03 20.98
N GLU A 441 15.58 0.82 21.32
CA GLU A 441 16.98 0.43 21.21
C GLU A 441 17.50 0.47 19.77
N GLU A 442 16.71 -0.05 18.82
CA GLU A 442 17.05 -0.01 17.40
C GLU A 442 17.10 1.42 16.84
N ILE A 443 16.15 2.29 17.22
CA ILE A 443 16.16 3.70 16.86
C ILE A 443 17.42 4.38 17.39
N HIS A 444 17.75 4.15 18.66
CA HIS A 444 18.94 4.73 19.30
C HIS A 444 20.23 4.27 18.61
N TYR A 445 20.35 2.97 18.32
CA TYR A 445 21.50 2.40 17.61
C TYR A 445 21.63 2.97 16.19
N TRP A 446 20.53 3.12 15.46
CA TRP A 446 20.54 3.69 14.12
C TRP A 446 20.99 5.15 14.11
N VAL A 447 20.42 5.96 15.03
CA VAL A 447 20.76 7.39 15.15
C VAL A 447 22.25 7.55 15.44
N ILE A 448 22.81 6.84 16.43
CA ILE A 448 24.24 6.95 16.79
C ILE A 448 25.16 6.65 15.61
N ARG A 449 24.81 5.69 14.75
CA ARG A 449 25.65 5.33 13.59
C ARG A 449 25.59 6.33 12.45
N GLN A 450 24.57 7.18 12.40
CA GLN A 450 24.30 8.07 11.26
C GLN A 450 24.04 9.53 11.65
N VAL A 451 24.39 9.95 12.88
CA VAL A 451 24.08 11.29 13.42
C VAL A 451 24.43 12.41 12.44
N ASP A 452 25.65 12.39 11.88
CA ASP A 452 26.15 13.47 11.01
C ASP A 452 25.46 13.56 9.63
N LYS A 453 24.71 12.53 9.25
CA LYS A 453 24.07 12.40 7.92
C LYS A 453 22.55 12.39 7.96
N THR A 454 21.98 12.37 9.16
CA THR A 454 20.53 12.22 9.32
C THR A 454 19.83 13.57 9.15
N PRO A 455 18.84 13.68 8.24
CA PRO A 455 18.04 14.89 8.12
C PRO A 455 17.32 15.24 9.43
N LEU A 456 17.23 16.54 9.76
CA LEU A 456 16.58 17.00 11.00
C LEU A 456 15.09 16.58 11.08
N LEU A 457 14.41 16.49 9.94
CA LEU A 457 13.03 15.99 9.87
C LEU A 457 12.92 14.56 10.40
N THR A 458 13.87 13.70 10.05
CA THR A 458 13.95 12.32 10.52
C THR A 458 14.21 12.27 12.02
N ILE A 459 15.12 13.11 12.55
CA ILE A 459 15.39 13.16 13.99
C ILE A 459 14.12 13.58 14.75
N ARG A 460 13.42 14.61 14.28
CA ARG A 460 12.13 15.04 14.86
C ARG A 460 11.15 13.87 14.91
N PHE A 461 10.94 13.21 13.77
CA PHE A 461 10.05 12.04 13.67
C PHE A 461 10.38 10.97 14.73
N LEU A 462 11.65 10.59 14.83
CA LEU A 462 12.10 9.57 15.78
C LEU A 462 11.92 9.98 17.24
N VAL A 463 12.18 11.24 17.57
CA VAL A 463 11.97 11.76 18.93
C VAL A 463 10.49 11.72 19.30
N HIS A 464 9.60 12.19 18.42
CA HIS A 464 8.15 12.12 18.70
C HIS A 464 7.65 10.68 18.78
N MET A 465 8.21 9.77 17.99
CA MET A 465 7.89 8.34 18.09
C MET A 465 8.34 7.75 19.42
N ALA A 466 9.56 8.04 19.87
CA ALA A 466 10.06 7.59 21.17
C ALA A 466 9.26 8.17 22.36
N LEU A 467 8.82 9.44 22.26
CA LEU A 467 7.94 10.06 23.25
C LEU A 467 6.58 9.35 23.32
N LEU A 468 5.99 9.03 22.16
CA LEU A 468 4.73 8.29 22.07
C LEU A 468 4.85 6.88 22.68
N LEU A 469 5.88 6.11 22.29
CA LEU A 469 6.12 4.76 22.79
C LEU A 469 6.31 4.75 24.30
N ARG A 470 7.08 5.71 24.83
CA ARG A 470 7.32 5.84 26.28
C ARG A 470 6.04 6.10 27.08
N GLN A 471 5.09 6.85 26.54
CA GLN A 471 3.84 7.17 27.23
C GLN A 471 2.87 5.98 27.28
N ASN A 472 2.82 5.18 26.22
CA ASN A 472 1.83 4.10 26.11
C ASN A 472 2.32 2.76 26.66
N TRP A 473 3.58 2.38 26.43
CA TRP A 473 4.05 1.01 26.69
C TRP A 473 4.60 0.76 28.09
N ARG A 474 5.02 1.82 28.82
CA ARG A 474 5.55 1.66 30.19
C ARG A 474 4.51 1.30 31.25
N GLN A 475 3.22 1.32 30.93
CA GLN A 475 2.14 1.04 31.90
C GLN A 475 1.51 -0.35 31.74
N ASP A 476 1.75 -1.08 30.66
CA ASP A 476 1.23 -2.45 30.50
C ASP A 476 2.09 -3.50 31.25
N GLN A 477 3.15 -3.07 31.92
CA GLN A 477 4.02 -3.88 32.78
C GLN A 477 3.71 -3.73 34.29
N HIS A 478 2.60 -3.10 34.67
CA HIS A 478 2.18 -2.92 36.07
C HIS A 478 0.77 -3.40 36.37
#